data_AF-A0A1C5SUS9-F1
#
_entry.id   AF-A0A1C5SUS9-F1
#
_cell.length_a   1.000
_cell.length_b   1.000
_cell.length_c   1.000
_cell.angle_alpha   90.00
_cell.angle_beta   90.00
_cell.angle_gamma   90.00
#
_symmetry.space_group_name_H-M   'P 1'
#
loop_
_entity.id
_entity.type
_entity.pdbx_description
1 polymer ?
#
loop_
_entity_poly.entity_id
_entity_poly.type
_entity_poly.pdbx_seq_one_letter_code
_entity_poly.pdbx_strand_id
1 'polypeptide(L)'
;MKIDSSADVIRHLAKRENKKLKEIAQNIGQSSSNFSNKLKNNNLTAQDFIKALGYMGYSIYLAKNDKQVIPEIRKGIGDPLKGMVEGVMYDTVKSDAVCHTECIYGMHVELYRDAEGRFFVAEYAEWCNGKNNISPIAKKDAYRLYKAYGDGSCDYMFE
;
A
#
# COMPACT_ATOMS: atom_id res chain seq x y z
N MET A 1 9.06 -25.71 -5.87
CA MET A 1 7.74 -26.22 -6.30
C MET A 1 7.20 -25.25 -7.33
N LYS A 2 6.76 -25.75 -8.48
CA LYS A 2 6.14 -24.89 -9.49
C LYS A 2 4.70 -24.58 -9.05
N ILE A 3 4.34 -23.32 -8.95
CA ILE A 3 3.01 -22.86 -8.60
C ILE A 3 2.40 -22.36 -9.90
N ASP A 4 1.46 -23.13 -10.46
CA ASP A 4 0.88 -22.84 -11.77
C ASP A 4 -0.61 -22.40 -11.66
N SER A 5 -1.20 -22.45 -10.47
CA SER A 5 -2.59 -22.06 -10.23
C SER A 5 -2.86 -21.51 -8.83
N SER A 6 -3.98 -20.80 -8.67
CA SER A 6 -4.48 -20.34 -7.37
C SER A 6 -4.76 -21.51 -6.40
N ALA A 7 -5.20 -22.65 -6.92
CA ALA A 7 -5.41 -23.85 -6.11
C ALA A 7 -4.10 -24.43 -5.58
N ASP A 8 -3.02 -24.37 -6.37
CA ASP A 8 -1.70 -24.82 -5.92
C ASP A 8 -1.15 -23.93 -4.81
N VAL A 9 -1.34 -22.61 -4.91
CA VAL A 9 -1.00 -21.67 -3.83
C VAL A 9 -1.74 -22.05 -2.55
N ILE A 10 -3.06 -22.23 -2.60
CA ILE A 10 -3.84 -22.57 -1.41
C ILE A 10 -3.39 -23.90 -0.81
N ARG A 11 -3.22 -24.96 -1.62
CA ARG A 11 -2.78 -26.27 -1.10
C ARG A 11 -1.41 -26.20 -0.47
N HIS A 12 -0.49 -25.46 -1.09
CA HIS A 12 0.86 -25.28 -0.58
C HIS A 12 0.87 -24.60 0.78
N LEU A 13 0.19 -23.44 0.88
CA LEU A 13 0.14 -22.65 2.10
C LEU A 13 -0.66 -23.35 3.19
N ALA A 14 -1.76 -24.03 2.86
CA ALA A 14 -2.51 -24.83 3.83
C ALA A 14 -1.62 -25.92 4.46
N LYS A 15 -0.80 -26.60 3.66
CA LYS A 15 0.18 -27.58 4.17
C LYS A 15 1.25 -26.92 5.04
N ARG A 16 1.75 -25.75 4.63
CA ARG A 16 2.78 -25.00 5.36
C ARG A 16 2.27 -24.53 6.73
N GLU A 17 1.06 -23.99 6.79
CA GLU A 17 0.42 -23.48 8.02
C GLU A 17 -0.30 -24.55 8.83
N ASN A 18 -0.21 -25.83 8.43
CA ASN A 18 -0.90 -26.96 9.05
C ASN A 18 -2.44 -26.74 9.18
N LYS A 19 -3.05 -26.12 8.17
CA LYS A 19 -4.49 -25.85 8.10
C LYS A 19 -5.21 -26.89 7.26
N LYS A 20 -6.37 -27.33 7.73
CA LYS A 20 -7.21 -28.25 6.93
C LYS A 20 -8.02 -27.46 5.91
N LEU A 21 -8.15 -27.97 4.69
CA LEU A 21 -9.00 -27.35 3.65
C LEU A 21 -10.46 -27.16 4.09
N LYS A 22 -10.95 -28.05 4.97
CA LYS A 22 -12.27 -27.93 5.59
C LYS A 22 -12.39 -26.68 6.47
N GLU A 23 -11.36 -26.38 7.25
CA GLU A 23 -11.34 -25.20 8.13
C GLU A 23 -11.30 -23.91 7.31
N ILE A 24 -10.48 -23.89 6.25
CA ILE A 24 -10.41 -22.77 5.30
C ILE A 24 -11.78 -22.55 4.65
N ALA A 25 -12.42 -23.60 4.13
CA ALA A 25 -13.74 -23.52 3.51
C ALA A 25 -14.79 -22.91 4.45
N GLN A 26 -14.84 -23.40 5.70
CA GLN A 26 -15.77 -22.90 6.70
C GLN A 26 -15.52 -21.42 7.02
N ASN A 27 -14.26 -21.01 7.15
CA ASN A 27 -13.91 -19.63 7.48
C ASN A 27 -14.26 -18.64 6.36
N ILE A 28 -14.17 -19.07 5.10
CA ILE A 28 -14.57 -18.24 3.95
C ILE A 28 -16.07 -18.33 3.61
N GLY A 29 -16.87 -19.01 4.45
CA GLY A 29 -18.32 -19.13 4.27
C GLY A 29 -18.76 -20.14 3.21
N GLN A 30 -17.97 -21.18 2.96
CA GLN A 30 -18.25 -22.21 1.96
C GLN A 30 -18.34 -23.61 2.57
N SER A 31 -19.14 -24.47 1.93
CA SER A 31 -19.11 -25.90 2.24
C SER A 31 -17.79 -26.52 1.77
N SER A 32 -17.30 -27.52 2.50
CA SER A 32 -16.03 -28.19 2.18
C SER A 32 -16.08 -28.88 0.81
N SER A 33 -17.25 -29.38 0.39
CA SER A 33 -17.45 -30.01 -0.92
C SER A 33 -17.36 -28.99 -2.05
N ASN A 34 -18.02 -27.84 -1.92
CA ASN A 34 -17.95 -26.76 -2.90
C ASN A 34 -16.51 -26.26 -3.05
N PHE A 35 -15.84 -25.94 -1.93
CA PHE A 35 -14.47 -25.45 -1.96
C PHE A 35 -13.48 -26.48 -2.55
N SER A 36 -13.64 -27.77 -2.22
CA SER A 36 -12.82 -28.83 -2.81
C SER A 36 -13.03 -28.98 -4.31
N ASN A 37 -14.28 -28.89 -4.78
CA ASN A 37 -14.59 -28.88 -6.20
C ASN A 37 -13.97 -27.67 -6.89
N LYS A 38 -13.99 -26.50 -6.23
CA LYS A 38 -13.37 -25.30 -6.78
C LYS A 38 -11.86 -25.42 -6.95
N LEU A 39 -11.20 -25.96 -5.93
CA LEU A 39 -9.77 -26.27 -5.97
C LEU A 39 -9.42 -27.33 -7.02
N LYS A 40 -10.28 -28.32 -7.23
CA LYS A 40 -10.07 -29.36 -8.26
C LYS A 40 -10.18 -28.79 -9.67
N ASN A 41 -11.11 -27.87 -9.89
CA ASN A 41 -11.43 -27.32 -11.21
C ASN A 41 -10.73 -25.98 -11.50
N ASN A 42 -9.86 -25.51 -10.60
CA ASN A 42 -9.16 -24.21 -10.71
C ASN A 42 -10.09 -23.02 -10.99
N ASN A 43 -11.29 -23.00 -10.39
CA ASN A 43 -12.31 -21.97 -10.62
C ASN A 43 -12.59 -21.13 -9.36
N LEU A 44 -11.60 -21.00 -8.47
CA LEU A 44 -11.66 -20.07 -7.35
C LEU A 44 -11.83 -18.65 -7.89
N THR A 45 -12.82 -17.92 -7.37
CA THR A 45 -12.91 -16.49 -7.64
C THR A 45 -11.77 -15.76 -6.94
N ALA A 46 -11.42 -14.56 -7.41
CA ALA A 46 -10.45 -13.71 -6.73
C ALA A 46 -10.84 -13.47 -5.26
N GLN A 47 -12.14 -13.31 -4.98
CA GLN A 47 -12.65 -13.13 -3.62
C GLN A 47 -12.42 -14.38 -2.75
N ASP A 48 -12.69 -15.58 -3.28
CA ASP A 48 -12.42 -16.84 -2.56
C ASP A 48 -10.94 -16.96 -2.21
N PHE A 49 -10.08 -16.63 -3.19
CA PHE A 49 -8.63 -16.70 -3.05
C PHE A 49 -8.10 -15.74 -1.99
N ILE A 50 -8.52 -14.47 -2.03
CA ILE A 50 -8.15 -13.44 -1.05
C ILE A 50 -8.59 -13.85 0.36
N LYS A 51 -9.84 -14.29 0.53
CA LYS A 51 -10.36 -14.71 1.85
C LYS A 51 -9.59 -15.91 2.41
N ALA A 52 -9.29 -16.90 1.57
CA ALA A 52 -8.57 -18.09 1.99
C ALA A 52 -7.14 -17.74 2.44
N LEU A 53 -6.46 -16.85 1.71
CA LEU A 53 -5.13 -16.36 2.08
C LEU A 53 -5.16 -15.55 3.37
N GLY A 54 -6.13 -14.65 3.52
CA GLY A 54 -6.32 -13.86 4.74
C GLY A 54 -6.52 -14.74 5.98
N TYR A 55 -7.33 -15.81 5.87
CA TYR A 55 -7.48 -16.78 6.96
C TYR A 55 -6.18 -17.48 7.35
N MET A 56 -5.27 -17.69 6.38
CA MET A 56 -3.95 -18.27 6.61
C MET A 56 -2.89 -17.23 7.02
N GLY A 57 -3.27 -15.96 7.23
CA GLY A 57 -2.38 -14.89 7.65
C GLY A 57 -1.61 -14.19 6.53
N TYR A 58 -2.05 -14.34 5.27
CA TYR A 58 -1.41 -13.75 4.09
C TYR A 58 -2.23 -12.61 3.49
N SER A 59 -1.55 -11.53 3.09
CA SER A 59 -2.12 -10.45 2.27
C SER A 59 -1.64 -10.58 0.82
N ILE A 60 -2.50 -10.22 -0.15
CA ILE A 60 -2.13 -10.16 -1.57
C ILE A 60 -1.84 -8.71 -1.93
N TYR A 61 -0.72 -8.51 -2.63
CA TYR A 61 -0.40 -7.25 -3.28
C TYR A 61 -0.13 -7.52 -4.76
N LEU A 62 -0.62 -6.62 -5.62
CA LEU A 62 -0.22 -6.63 -7.03
C LEU A 62 1.16 -6.01 -7.12
N ALA A 63 2.14 -6.73 -7.65
CA ALA A 63 3.44 -6.18 -7.93
C ALA A 63 3.67 -6.08 -9.44
N LYS A 64 4.32 -5.01 -9.89
CA LYS A 64 4.90 -4.99 -11.23
C LYS A 64 6.05 -6.02 -11.24
N ASN A 65 6.36 -6.61 -12.41
CA ASN A 65 7.29 -7.76 -12.52
C ASN A 65 8.71 -7.51 -11.95
N ASP A 66 9.04 -6.26 -11.62
CA ASP A 66 10.25 -5.80 -10.94
C ASP A 66 10.15 -5.81 -9.38
N LYS A 67 9.13 -6.47 -8.83
CA LYS A 67 8.87 -6.66 -7.38
C LYS A 67 8.40 -5.40 -6.62
N GLN A 68 8.07 -4.31 -7.31
CA GLN A 68 7.36 -3.22 -6.64
C GLN A 68 5.89 -3.64 -6.48
N VAL A 69 5.56 -4.11 -5.28
CA VAL A 69 4.18 -4.08 -4.76
C VAL A 69 3.63 -2.69 -5.04
N ILE A 70 2.52 -2.58 -5.76
CA ILE A 70 1.70 -1.37 -5.85
C ILE A 70 1.04 -1.28 -4.46
N PRO A 71 1.57 -0.48 -3.53
CA PRO A 71 0.88 -0.27 -2.28
C PRO A 71 -0.42 0.47 -2.63
N GLU A 72 -1.46 0.29 -1.81
CA GLU A 72 -2.55 1.26 -1.85
C GLU A 72 -1.93 2.63 -1.59
N ILE A 73 -2.18 3.59 -2.49
CA ILE A 73 -1.56 4.93 -2.39
C ILE A 73 -1.91 5.48 -1.01
N ARG A 74 -0.88 5.71 -0.19
CA ARG A 74 -1.05 6.26 1.16
C ARG A 74 -1.58 7.68 1.01
N LYS A 75 -2.74 7.96 1.58
CA LYS A 75 -3.37 9.28 1.52
C LYS A 75 -2.81 10.19 2.60
N GLY A 76 -2.53 11.45 2.25
CA GLY A 76 -2.32 12.49 3.23
C GLY A 76 -3.63 12.90 3.91
N ILE A 77 -3.48 13.76 4.92
CA ILE A 77 -4.56 14.43 5.64
C ILE A 77 -4.95 15.77 4.99
N GLY A 78 -4.06 16.38 4.20
CA GLY A 78 -4.28 17.64 3.50
C GLY A 78 -5.18 17.53 2.27
N ASP A 79 -5.70 18.67 1.82
CA ASP A 79 -6.48 18.77 0.59
C ASP A 79 -5.64 18.41 -0.65
N PRO A 80 -6.25 17.88 -1.73
CA PRO A 80 -5.55 17.62 -2.98
C PRO A 80 -4.78 18.84 -3.51
N LEU A 81 -3.48 18.67 -3.77
CA LEU A 81 -2.58 19.73 -4.21
C LEU A 81 -1.73 19.27 -5.38
N LYS A 82 -1.54 20.16 -6.36
CA LYS A 82 -0.66 19.95 -7.51
C LYS A 82 0.19 21.17 -7.78
N GLY A 83 1.42 20.95 -8.22
CA GLY A 83 2.38 22.01 -8.46
C GLY A 83 3.38 21.63 -9.54
N MET A 84 3.70 22.59 -10.41
CA MET A 84 4.76 22.45 -11.41
C MET A 84 6.02 23.12 -10.86
N VAL A 85 7.08 22.35 -10.63
CA VAL A 85 8.38 22.87 -10.17
C VAL A 85 9.45 22.36 -11.11
N GLU A 86 10.20 23.29 -11.73
CA GLU A 86 11.29 22.97 -12.69
C GLU A 86 10.86 22.02 -13.82
N GLY A 87 9.61 22.17 -14.30
CA GLY A 87 9.06 21.34 -15.38
C GLY A 87 8.57 19.95 -14.95
N VAL A 88 8.62 19.65 -13.65
CA VAL A 88 8.05 18.43 -13.07
C VAL A 88 6.71 18.73 -12.40
N MET A 89 5.68 17.97 -12.77
CA MET A 89 4.37 18.02 -12.12
C MET A 89 4.33 17.09 -10.92
N TYR A 90 4.18 17.65 -9.73
CA TYR A 90 3.93 16.93 -8.48
C TYR A 90 2.44 16.96 -8.17
N ASP A 91 1.89 15.83 -7.71
CA ASP A 91 0.45 15.62 -7.49
C ASP A 91 0.25 14.75 -6.25
N THR A 92 -0.29 15.33 -5.18
CA THR A 92 -0.48 14.61 -3.89
C THR A 92 -1.46 13.44 -4.00
N VAL A 93 -2.40 13.48 -4.95
CA VAL A 93 -3.38 12.39 -5.16
C VAL A 93 -2.74 11.17 -5.83
N LYS A 94 -1.65 11.37 -6.56
CA LYS A 94 -0.93 10.32 -7.30
C LYS A 94 0.36 9.87 -6.61
N SER A 95 0.60 10.34 -5.40
CA SER A 95 1.85 10.12 -4.66
C SER A 95 1.55 9.52 -3.29
N ASP A 96 2.47 8.70 -2.79
CA ASP A 96 2.36 8.12 -1.46
C ASP A 96 2.68 9.17 -0.40
N ALA A 97 1.74 9.41 0.52
CA ALA A 97 1.98 10.17 1.74
C ALA A 97 2.87 9.35 2.68
N VAL A 98 4.03 9.92 3.01
CA VAL A 98 5.08 9.26 3.78
C VAL A 98 4.95 9.59 5.27
N CYS A 99 4.81 10.86 5.63
CA CYS A 99 4.55 11.35 6.99
C CYS A 99 4.04 12.79 6.94
N HIS A 100 3.59 13.34 8.07
CA HIS A 100 3.21 14.74 8.19
C HIS A 100 3.65 15.31 9.54
N THR A 101 3.82 16.63 9.61
CA THR A 101 4.04 17.32 10.89
C THR A 101 2.72 17.50 11.64
N GLU A 102 2.81 17.85 12.92
CA GLU A 102 1.67 18.46 13.61
C GLU A 102 1.32 19.80 12.96
N CYS A 103 0.05 20.22 13.12
CA CYS A 103 -0.38 21.54 12.72
C CYS A 103 0.01 22.56 13.80
N ILE A 104 0.92 23.47 13.45
CA ILE A 104 1.46 24.49 14.35
C ILE A 104 1.14 25.85 13.75
N TYR A 105 0.41 26.68 14.49
CA TYR A 105 -0.08 28.00 14.03
C TYR A 105 -0.90 27.95 12.73
N GLY A 106 -1.60 26.85 12.45
CA GLY A 106 -2.37 26.68 11.21
C GLY A 106 -1.52 26.30 9.99
N MET A 107 -0.26 25.88 10.21
CA MET A 107 0.61 25.32 9.18
C MET A 107 0.93 23.86 9.49
N HIS A 108 0.89 23.02 8.47
CA HIS A 108 1.49 21.68 8.54
C HIS A 108 2.17 21.33 7.21
N VAL A 109 3.05 20.35 7.26
CA VAL A 109 3.78 19.85 6.10
C VAL A 109 3.55 18.36 5.96
N GLU A 110 3.32 17.91 4.73
CA GLU A 110 3.24 16.50 4.38
C GLU A 110 4.38 16.13 3.44
N LEU A 111 5.05 15.03 3.71
CA LEU A 111 6.05 14.45 2.85
C LEU A 111 5.40 13.43 1.92
N TYR A 112 5.70 13.54 0.62
CA TYR A 112 5.22 12.64 -0.41
C TYR A 112 6.36 12.01 -1.20
N ARG A 113 6.09 10.84 -1.79
CA ARG A 113 6.93 10.19 -2.79
C ARG A 113 6.09 9.86 -4.03
N ASP A 114 6.52 10.32 -5.20
CA ASP A 114 5.81 10.03 -6.45
C ASP A 114 6.19 8.66 -7.05
N ALA A 115 5.54 8.30 -8.16
CA ALA A 115 5.75 7.03 -8.85
C ALA A 115 7.16 6.87 -9.43
N GLU A 116 7.83 7.98 -9.74
CA GLU A 116 9.23 8.02 -10.18
C GLU A 116 10.22 7.94 -9.00
N GLY A 117 9.72 7.91 -7.76
CA GLY A 117 10.50 7.82 -6.55
C GLY A 117 11.11 9.14 -6.08
N ARG A 118 10.67 10.27 -6.63
CA ARG A 118 11.06 11.62 -6.20
C ARG A 118 10.29 11.99 -4.95
N PHE A 119 10.97 12.68 -4.03
CA PHE A 119 10.35 13.21 -2.83
C PHE A 119 10.00 14.69 -3.00
N PHE A 120 8.86 15.07 -2.45
CA PHE A 120 8.44 16.46 -2.37
C PHE A 120 7.63 16.69 -1.10
N VAL A 121 7.57 17.93 -0.64
CA VAL A 121 6.73 18.35 0.46
C VAL A 121 5.55 19.16 -0.06
N ALA A 122 4.39 18.95 0.55
CA ALA A 122 3.24 19.82 0.43
C ALA A 122 3.09 20.60 1.75
N GLU A 123 3.15 21.92 1.66
CA GLU A 123 2.97 22.84 2.79
C GLU A 123 1.55 23.37 2.74
N TYR A 124 0.80 23.23 3.84
CA TYR A 124 -0.60 23.64 3.92
C TYR A 124 -0.77 24.79 4.91
N ALA A 125 -1.54 25.80 4.50
CA ALA A 125 -1.91 26.95 5.32
C ALA A 125 -3.43 26.95 5.53
N GLU A 126 -3.88 26.75 6.77
CA GLU A 126 -5.29 26.54 7.11
C GLU A 126 -6.09 27.84 7.34
N TRP A 127 -5.45 29.01 7.26
CA TRP A 127 -6.13 30.30 7.43
C TRP A 127 -6.73 30.84 6.13
N CYS A 128 -7.63 31.81 6.26
CA CYS A 128 -8.26 32.49 5.13
C CYS A 128 -7.22 33.16 4.23
N ASN A 129 -7.25 32.85 2.93
CA ASN A 129 -6.25 33.24 1.92
C ASN A 129 -4.84 32.64 2.13
N GLY A 130 -4.71 31.60 2.95
CA GLY A 130 -3.53 30.75 2.99
C GLY A 130 -3.24 30.17 1.60
N LYS A 131 -1.96 30.07 1.26
CA LYS A 131 -1.51 29.48 0.00
C LYS A 131 -0.74 28.22 0.31
N ASN A 132 -1.24 27.10 -0.19
CA ASN A 132 -0.51 25.84 -0.14
C ASN A 132 0.60 25.88 -1.18
N ASN A 133 1.69 25.17 -0.90
CA ASN A 133 2.87 25.16 -1.73
C ASN A 133 3.40 23.74 -1.89
N ILE A 134 4.04 23.47 -3.03
CA ILE A 134 4.80 22.24 -3.25
C ILE A 134 6.25 22.60 -3.47
N SER A 135 7.14 21.90 -2.76
CA SER A 135 8.59 22.02 -2.94
C SER A 135 9.22 20.64 -3.08
N PRO A 136 10.03 20.36 -4.12
CA PRO A 136 10.82 19.14 -4.18
C PRO A 136 11.83 19.11 -3.05
N ILE A 137 12.13 17.92 -2.53
CA ILE A 137 13.07 17.73 -1.43
C ILE A 137 14.05 16.59 -1.75
N ALA A 138 15.31 16.76 -1.40
CA ALA A 138 16.31 15.71 -1.59
C ALA A 138 16.01 14.50 -0.69
N LYS A 139 16.27 13.28 -1.18
CA LYS A 139 16.05 12.02 -0.44
C LYS A 139 16.65 12.06 0.98
N LYS A 140 17.83 12.68 1.13
CA LYS A 140 18.50 12.85 2.43
C LYS A 140 17.70 13.68 3.42
N ASP A 141 17.09 14.77 2.97
CA ASP A 141 16.30 15.67 3.82
C ASP A 141 14.89 15.14 4.05
N ALA A 142 14.30 14.49 3.04
CA ALA A 142 13.09 13.69 3.20
C ALA A 142 13.25 12.64 4.32
N TYR A 143 14.39 11.92 4.34
CA TYR A 143 14.67 10.94 5.38
C TYR A 143 14.82 11.59 6.77
N ARG A 144 15.41 12.78 6.86
CA ARG A 144 15.48 13.53 8.13
C ARG A 144 14.10 13.90 8.66
N LEU A 145 13.23 14.38 7.78
CA LEU A 145 11.85 14.71 8.13
C LEU A 145 11.09 13.47 8.58
N TYR A 146 11.24 12.36 7.84
CA TYR A 146 10.63 11.09 8.18
C TYR A 146 11.15 10.50 9.50
N LYS A 147 12.44 10.65 9.84
CA LYS A 147 12.93 10.25 11.18
C LYS A 147 12.29 11.04 12.32
N ALA A 148 11.88 12.29 12.08
CA ALA A 148 11.30 13.14 13.10
C ALA A 148 9.79 12.90 13.28
N TYR A 149 9.07 12.59 12.20
CA TYR A 149 7.60 12.57 12.18
C TYR A 149 6.97 11.28 11.64
N GLY A 150 7.78 10.34 11.13
CA GLY A 150 7.33 9.06 10.61
C GLY A 150 7.04 8.04 11.70
N ASP A 151 6.25 7.02 11.35
CA ASP A 151 5.81 5.94 12.23
C ASP A 151 6.58 4.62 12.02
N GLY A 152 7.62 4.62 11.17
CA GLY A 152 8.41 3.43 10.81
C GLY A 152 7.83 2.61 9.64
N SER A 153 6.59 2.86 9.20
CA SER A 153 5.93 2.06 8.17
C SER A 153 6.43 2.28 6.73
N CYS A 154 7.22 3.33 6.49
CA CYS A 154 7.79 3.72 5.19
C CYS A 154 9.32 3.61 5.11
N ASP A 155 10.01 2.93 6.04
CA ASP A 155 11.49 2.84 6.02
C ASP A 155 12.05 2.35 4.68
N TYR A 156 11.35 1.37 4.07
CA TYR A 156 11.70 0.78 2.78
C TYR A 156 11.73 1.80 1.61
N MET A 157 11.10 2.97 1.74
CA MET A 157 11.10 4.01 0.70
C MET A 157 12.43 4.77 0.64
N PHE A 158 13.27 4.64 1.67
CA PHE A 158 14.53 5.37 1.81
C PHE A 158 15.79 4.50 1.59
N GLU A 159 15.62 3.20 1.39
CA GLU A 159 16.66 2.27 0.91
C GLU A 159 17.09 2.64 -0.52
#